data_AF-A0A2W4LXZ8-F1
#
_entry.id   AF-A0A2W4LXZ8-F1
#
_cell.length_a   1.000
_cell.length_b   1.000
_cell.length_c   1.000
_cell.angle_alpha   90.00
_cell.angle_beta   90.00
_cell.angle_gamma   90.00
#
_symmetry.space_group_name_H-M   'P 1'
#
loop_
_entity.id
_entity.type
_entity.pdbx_description
1 polymer ?
#
loop_
_entity_poly.entity_id
_entity_poly.type
_entity_poly.pdbx_seq_one_letter_code
_entity_poly.pdbx_strand_id
1 'polypeptide(L)'
;MLAASFAFQWLAAAYVYCTFAAVGVHLDLGAALLITAAAGVAAVLPISISGLGVVEGSIAGSAVALGFPYEPALLAAILSRLLVSVISALCGLFYLFDRPPADLVTAGSAQARRLG
;
A
#
# COMPACT_ATOMS: atom_id res chain seq x y z
N MET A 1 4.75 13.92 -16.56
CA MET A 1 5.00 12.64 -15.86
C MET A 1 5.86 12.82 -14.62
N LEU A 2 7.01 13.51 -14.69
CA LEU A 2 7.87 13.75 -13.50
C LEU A 2 7.12 14.39 -12.32
N ALA A 3 6.30 15.42 -12.56
CA ALA A 3 5.53 16.08 -11.51
C ALA A 3 4.56 15.13 -10.78
N ALA A 4 3.92 14.21 -11.49
CA ALA A 4 3.02 13.21 -10.90
C ALA A 4 3.80 12.21 -10.03
N SER A 5 4.98 11.78 -10.48
CA SER A 5 5.86 10.91 -9.70
C SER A 5 6.34 11.60 -8.42
N PHE A 6 6.74 12.87 -8.49
CA PHE A 6 7.11 13.66 -7.31
C PHE A 6 5.95 13.81 -6.34
N ALA A 7 4.75 14.13 -6.84
CA ALA A 7 3.56 14.22 -6.00
C ALA A 7 3.23 12.89 -5.30
N PHE A 8 3.37 11.77 -6.02
CA PHE A 8 3.16 10.44 -5.45
C PHE A 8 4.18 10.10 -4.37
N GLN A 9 5.47 10.41 -4.60
CA GLN A 9 6.51 10.20 -3.58
C GLN A 9 6.30 11.07 -2.35
N TRP A 10 5.84 12.31 -2.54
CA TRP A 10 5.51 13.18 -1.43
C TRP A 10 4.32 12.65 -0.61
N LEU A 11 3.29 12.14 -1.28
CA LEU A 11 2.17 11.47 -0.64
C LEU A 11 2.60 10.23 0.14
N ALA A 12 3.50 9.41 -0.43
CA ALA A 12 4.05 8.23 0.24
C ALA A 12 4.84 8.61 1.50
N ALA A 13 5.67 9.66 1.42
CA ALA A 13 6.41 10.16 2.57
C ALA A 13 5.49 10.74 3.65
N ALA A 14 4.47 11.51 3.26
CA ALA A 14 3.46 12.04 4.17
C ALA A 14 2.67 10.90 4.85
N TYR A 15 2.36 9.84 4.12
CA TYR A 15 1.71 8.66 4.67
C TYR A 15 2.55 7.96 5.75
N VAL A 16 3.85 7.73 5.48
CA VAL A 16 4.79 7.16 6.46
C VAL A 16 4.93 8.09 7.67
N TYR A 17 5.06 9.39 7.44
CA TYR A 17 5.13 10.38 8.52
C TYR A 17 3.89 10.34 9.41
N CYS A 18 2.69 10.34 8.84
CA CYS A 18 1.43 10.29 9.59
C CYS A 18 1.25 8.97 10.36
N THR A 19 1.70 7.84 9.81
CA THR A 19 1.61 6.55 10.50
C THR A 19 2.54 6.48 11.70
N PHE A 20 3.77 6.99 11.61
CA PHE A 20 4.66 7.10 12.76
C PHE A 20 4.15 8.11 13.80
N ALA A 21 3.61 9.24 13.35
CA ALA A 21 2.99 10.23 14.24
C ALA A 21 1.79 9.65 15.01
N ALA A 22 0.98 8.80 14.37
CA ALA A 22 -0.16 8.13 15.00
C ALA A 22 0.26 7.14 16.10
N VAL A 23 1.46 6.57 16.01
CA VAL A 23 2.02 5.68 17.04
C VAL A 23 2.82 6.46 18.10
N GLY A 24 2.85 7.80 18.01
CA GLY A 24 3.49 8.68 18.98
C GLY A 24 4.99 8.90 18.73
N VAL A 25 5.51 8.53 17.56
CA VAL A 25 6.91 8.80 17.17
C VAL A 25 6.96 9.96 16.20
N HIS A 26 7.76 10.97 16.52
CA HIS A 26 7.97 12.11 15.64
C HIS A 26 9.23 11.87 14.81
N LEU A 27 9.02 11.52 13.54
CA LEU A 27 10.09 11.43 12.56
C LEU A 27 10.45 12.83 12.08
N ASP A 28 11.72 13.04 11.76
CA ASP A 28 12.10 14.15 10.88
C ASP A 28 11.68 13.86 9.43
N LEU A 29 11.48 14.90 8.61
CA LEU A 29 11.16 14.77 7.19
C LEU A 29 12.24 13.97 6.45
N GLY A 30 13.52 14.16 6.79
CA GLY A 30 14.61 13.39 6.20
C GLY A 30 14.52 11.89 6.51
N ALA A 31 14.18 11.55 7.76
CA ALA A 31 13.98 10.17 8.18
C ALA A 31 12.79 9.52 7.47
N ALA A 32 11.66 10.22 7.37
CA ALA A 32 10.47 9.72 6.68
C ALA A 32 10.74 9.44 5.19
N LEU A 33 11.49 10.32 4.50
CA LEU A 33 11.89 10.12 3.11
C LEU A 33 12.81 8.92 2.94
N LEU A 34 13.81 8.75 3.81
CA LEU A 34 14.73 7.60 3.80
C LEU A 34 13.99 6.28 4.01
N ILE A 35 13.10 6.23 4.99
CA ILE A 35 12.26 5.05 5.27
C ILE A 35 11.36 4.75 4.07
N THR A 36 10.74 5.76 3.48
CA THR A 36 9.88 5.61 2.28
C THR A 36 10.68 5.09 1.09
N ALA A 37 11.89 5.58 0.87
CA ALA A 37 12.76 5.11 -0.20
C ALA A 37 13.17 3.64 0.00
N ALA A 38 13.56 3.26 1.22
CA ALA A 38 13.88 1.87 1.57
C ALA A 38 12.68 0.95 1.36
N ALA A 39 11.49 1.37 1.80
CA ALA A 39 10.24 0.66 1.59
C ALA A 39 9.86 0.51 0.12
N GLY A 40 10.10 1.55 -0.68
CA GLY A 40 9.89 1.53 -2.12
C GLY A 40 10.76 0.47 -2.81
N VAL A 41 12.05 0.42 -2.49
CA VAL A 41 12.97 -0.61 -3.01
C VAL A 41 12.52 -2.01 -2.57
N ALA A 42 12.17 -2.16 -1.29
CA ALA A 42 11.67 -3.40 -0.73
C ALA A 42 10.38 -3.90 -1.40
N ALA A 43 9.49 -2.99 -1.81
CA ALA A 43 8.23 -3.33 -2.47
C ALA A 43 8.42 -3.85 -3.90
N VAL A 44 9.53 -3.51 -4.57
CA VAL A 44 9.84 -3.99 -5.93
C VAL A 44 10.49 -5.37 -5.93
N LEU A 45 11.03 -5.81 -4.79
CA LEU A 45 11.68 -7.12 -4.69
C LEU A 45 10.64 -8.25 -4.83
N PRO A 46 10.79 -9.17 -5.81
CA PRO A 46 9.87 -10.29 -6.01
C PRO A 46 10.14 -11.45 -5.03
N ILE A 47 10.42 -11.11 -3.77
CA ILE A 47 10.79 -12.09 -2.72
C ILE A 47 9.62 -12.40 -1.79
N SER A 48 8.50 -11.65 -1.88
CA SER A 48 7.30 -11.87 -1.07
C SER A 48 6.00 -11.59 -1.83
N ILE A 49 4.95 -12.36 -1.51
CA ILE A 49 3.60 -12.17 -2.04
C ILE A 49 3.11 -10.78 -1.59
N SER A 50 2.91 -9.86 -2.54
CA SER A 50 2.51 -8.46 -2.28
C SER A 50 3.45 -7.69 -1.32
N GLY A 51 4.72 -8.09 -1.26
CA GLY A 51 5.72 -7.47 -0.39
C GLY A 51 5.45 -7.66 1.11
N LEU A 52 4.63 -8.64 1.50
CA LEU A 52 4.30 -8.92 2.90
C LEU A 52 5.53 -9.30 3.72
N GLY A 53 5.69 -8.66 4.88
CA GLY A 53 6.82 -8.85 5.79
C GLY A 53 8.08 -8.10 5.37
N VAL A 54 8.35 -7.99 4.08
CA VAL A 54 9.56 -7.34 3.55
C VAL A 54 9.42 -5.82 3.58
N VAL A 55 8.27 -5.28 3.16
CA VAL A 55 8.03 -3.84 3.20
C VAL A 55 7.94 -3.38 4.65
N GLU A 56 7.21 -4.09 5.50
CA GLU A 56 7.08 -3.79 6.92
C GLU A 56 8.41 -3.92 7.65
N GLY A 57 9.16 -4.98 7.34
CA GLY A 57 10.51 -5.18 7.84
C GLY A 57 11.46 -4.08 7.39
N SER A 58 11.34 -3.59 6.16
CA SER A 58 12.14 -2.46 5.68
C SER A 58 11.76 -1.15 6.37
N ILE A 59 10.48 -0.92 6.65
CA ILE A 59 10.02 0.28 7.36
C ILE A 59 10.53 0.26 8.80
N ALA A 60 10.26 -0.83 9.52
CA ALA A 60 10.68 -0.98 10.91
C ALA A 60 12.21 -1.04 11.04
N GLY A 61 12.88 -1.79 10.17
CA GLY A 61 14.33 -1.92 10.14
C GLY A 61 15.05 -0.61 9.81
N SER A 62 14.53 0.18 8.86
CA SER A 62 15.10 1.49 8.53
C SER A 62 14.89 2.49 9.66
N ALA A 63 13.72 2.47 10.32
CA ALA A 63 13.47 3.32 11.49
C ALA A 63 14.40 2.97 12.66
N VAL A 64 14.63 1.68 12.95
CA VAL A 64 15.59 1.25 13.97
C VAL A 64 17.02 1.65 13.59
N ALA A 65 17.41 1.51 12.32
CA ALA A 65 18.73 1.92 11.84
C ALA A 65 18.96 3.44 11.99
N LEU A 66 17.90 4.24 11.95
CA LEU A 66 17.92 5.68 12.20
C LEU A 66 17.86 6.05 13.69
N GLY A 67 17.84 5.06 14.59
CA GLY A 67 17.86 5.25 16.04
C GLY A 67 16.47 5.34 16.70
N PHE A 68 15.39 5.06 15.97
CA PHE A 68 14.05 5.03 16.56
C PHE A 68 13.76 3.70 17.28
N PRO A 69 12.93 3.72 18.33
CA PRO A 69 12.57 2.51 19.07
C PRO A 69 11.81 1.48 18.20
N TYR A 70 12.15 0.20 18.38
CA TYR A 70 11.64 -0.90 17.55
C TYR A 70 10.13 -1.12 17.68
N GLU A 71 9.59 -1.16 18.91
CA GLU A 71 8.15 -1.39 19.15
C GLU A 71 7.24 -0.43 18.37
N PRO A 72 7.40 0.91 18.49
CA PRO A 72 6.54 1.81 17.74
C PRO A 72 6.83 1.82 16.24
N ALA A 73 8.07 1.53 15.82
CA ALA A 73 8.40 1.39 14.40
C ALA A 73 7.69 0.18 13.77
N LEU A 74 7.64 -0.95 14.47
CA LEU A 74 6.92 -2.14 14.05
C LEU A 74 5.40 -1.90 14.03
N LEU A 75 4.87 -1.24 15.06
CA LEU A 75 3.46 -0.86 15.12
C LEU A 75 3.06 0.05 13.95
N ALA A 76 3.89 1.05 13.61
CA ALA A 76 3.64 1.93 12.48
C ALA A 76 3.65 1.15 11.14
N ALA A 77 4.58 0.21 10.98
CA ALA A 77 4.66 -0.65 9.80
C ALA A 77 3.40 -1.53 9.66
N ILE A 78 2.94 -2.17 10.75
CA ILE A 78 1.73 -3.00 10.76
C ILE A 78 0.48 -2.16 10.50
N LEU A 79 0.36 -1.00 11.16
CA LEU A 79 -0.74 -0.06 10.96
C LEU A 79 -0.84 0.37 9.50
N SER A 80 0.30 0.62 8.86
CA SER A 80 0.35 0.97 7.44
C SER A 80 -0.20 -0.14 6.54
N ARG A 81 0.07 -1.42 6.85
CA ARG A 81 -0.50 -2.54 6.08
C ARG A 81 -2.01 -2.64 6.30
N LEU A 82 -2.45 -2.46 7.53
CA LEU A 82 -3.87 -2.52 7.88
C LEU A 82 -4.68 -1.48 7.10
N LEU A 83 -4.19 -0.24 7.01
CA LEU A 83 -4.84 0.83 6.26
C LEU A 83 -4.97 0.49 4.76
N VAL A 84 -3.89 0.03 4.14
CA VAL A 84 -3.92 -0.38 2.71
C VAL A 84 -4.87 -1.56 2.49
N SER A 85 -4.90 -2.52 3.41
CA SER A 85 -5.81 -3.67 3.34
C SER A 85 -7.28 -3.25 3.44
N VAL A 86 -7.62 -2.32 4.35
CA VAL A 86 -8.98 -1.77 4.48
C VAL A 86 -9.39 -1.02 3.22
N ILE A 87 -8.53 -0.17 2.67
CA ILE A 87 -8.82 0.57 1.43
C ILE A 87 -9.04 -0.42 0.26
N SER A 88 -8.19 -1.45 0.16
CA SER A 88 -8.32 -2.48 -0.87
C SER A 88 -9.62 -3.28 -0.73
N ALA A 89 -10.00 -3.62 0.50
CA ALA A 89 -11.26 -4.29 0.80
C ALA A 89 -12.48 -3.42 0.43
N LEU A 90 -12.44 -2.12 0.71
CA LEU A 90 -13.49 -1.17 0.33
C LEU A 90 -13.64 -1.08 -1.19
N CYS A 91 -12.53 -0.95 -1.93
CA CYS A 91 -12.57 -0.96 -3.39
C CYS A 91 -13.15 -2.27 -3.94
N GLY A 92 -12.76 -3.41 -3.37
CA GLY A 92 -13.32 -4.72 -3.74
C GLY A 92 -14.82 -4.84 -3.44
N LEU A 93 -15.27 -4.24 -2.33
CA LEU A 93 -16.68 -4.21 -1.94
C LEU A 93 -17.52 -3.39 -2.93
N PHE A 94 -17.05 -2.20 -3.33
CA PHE A 94 -17.71 -1.39 -4.37
C PHE A 94 -17.85 -2.13 -5.69
N TYR A 95 -16.81 -2.87 -6.10
CA TYR A 95 -16.86 -3.69 -7.32
C TYR A 95 -17.92 -4.79 -7.25
N LEU A 96 -18.18 -5.36 -6.07
CA LEU A 96 -19.22 -6.37 -5.90
C LEU A 96 -20.63 -5.79 -6.11
N PHE A 97 -20.83 -4.53 -5.72
CA PHE A 97 -22.10 -3.82 -5.88
C PHE A 97 -22.33 -3.28 -7.29
N ASP A 98 -21.28 -3.01 -8.05
CA ASP A 98 -21.36 -2.52 -9.43
C ASP A 98 -21.41 -3.65 -10.47
N ARG A 99 -21.53 -4.92 -10.04
CA ARG A 99 -21.71 -6.04 -10.97
C ARG A 99 -23.05 -5.92 -11.69
N PRO A 100 -23.08 -5.79 -13.03
CA PRO A 100 -24.32 -5.95 -13.77
C PRO A 100 -24.90 -7.35 -13.51
N PRO A 101 -26.23 -7.52 -13.48
CA PRO A 101 -26.86 -8.81 -13.23
C PRO A 101 -26.30 -9.86 -14.19
N ALA A 102 -25.94 -11.03 -13.65
CA ALA A 102 -25.25 -12.12 -14.35
C ALA A 102 -25.94 -12.56 -15.65
N ASP A 103 -27.23 -12.24 -15.76
CA ASP A 103 -28.15 -12.41 -16.86
C ASP A 103 -27.62 -11.83 -18.19
N LEU A 104 -26.92 -10.68 -18.13
CA LEU A 104 -26.37 -10.00 -19.32
C LEU A 104 -25.08 -10.65 -19.85
N VAL A 105 -24.31 -11.31 -18.99
CA VAL A 105 -23.06 -12.01 -19.38
C VAL A 105 -23.39 -13.34 -20.08
N THR A 106 -24.46 -14.02 -19.66
CA THR A 106 -24.96 -15.22 -20.34
C THR A 106 -25.65 -14.90 -21.68
N ALA A 107 -26.35 -13.76 -21.78
CA ALA A 107 -26.97 -13.33 -23.04
C ALA A 107 -25.93 -13.01 -24.14
N GLY A 108 -24.82 -12.35 -23.77
CA GLY A 108 -23.73 -12.03 -24.71
C GLY A 108 -23.01 -13.26 -25.26
N SER A 109 -22.80 -14.30 -24.45
CA SER A 109 -22.16 -15.54 -24.88
C SER A 109 -23.08 -16.43 -25.74
N ALA A 110 -24.39 -16.39 -25.52
CA ALA A 110 -25.37 -17.08 -26.37
C ALA A 110 -25.54 -16.41 -27.74
N GLN A 111 -25.46 -15.09 -27.82
CA GLN A 111 -25.57 -14.34 -29.07
C GLN A 111 -24.29 -14.44 -29.93
N ALA A 112 -23.10 -14.45 -29.30
CA ALA A 112 -21.84 -14.68 -30.00
C ALA A 112 -21.74 -16.10 -30.61
N ARG A 113 -22.40 -17.09 -30.03
CA ARG A 113 -22.46 -18.48 -30.55
C ARG A 113 -23.45 -18.70 -31.69
N ARG A 114 -24.37 -17.75 -31.94
CA ARG A 114 -25.35 -17.82 -33.03
C ARG A 114 -24.88 -17.14 -34.32
N LEU A 115 -23.76 -16.42 -34.25
CA LEU A 115 -23.18 -15.65 -35.36
C LEU A 115 -21.89 -16.28 -35.93
N GLY A 116 -21.50 -17.46 -35.45
CA GLY A 116 -20.45 -18.31 -36.01
C GLY A 116 -21.01 -19.66 -36.42
#